data_AF-A0A9D1Z281-F1
#
_entry.id   AF-A0A9D1Z281-F1
#
_cell.length_a   1.000
_cell.length_b   1.000
_cell.length_c   1.000
_cell.angle_alpha   90.00
_cell.angle_beta   90.00
_cell.angle_gamma   90.00
#
_symmetry.space_group_name_H-M   'P 1'
#
loop_
_entity.id
_entity.type
_entity.pdbx_description
1 polymer ?
#
loop_
_entity_poly.entity_id
_entity_poly.type
_entity_poly.pdbx_seq_one_letter_code
_entity_poly.pdbx_strand_id
1 'polypeptide(L)'
;MARSMIHTYFCRKPGGLEDLREDRRKQEVRVDVLKVIQLTATQYQHFLTHISEDMPFLASDRERTYCDLNGVERCLLVTTDSIQGGILVNCEGYHYARYAAEVKDKSSLDLAGVPVERFAEQPKRSCRQQER
;
A
#
# COMPACT_ATOMS: atom_id res chain seq x y z
N MET A 1 1.52 11.07 -15.36
CA MET A 1 1.06 10.15 -14.31
C MET A 1 1.13 8.76 -14.90
N ALA A 2 1.77 7.86 -14.17
CA ALA A 2 2.20 6.55 -14.64
C ALA A 2 1.02 5.58 -14.56
N ARG A 3 0.41 5.26 -15.71
CA ARG A 3 -0.81 4.44 -15.78
C ARG A 3 -0.45 3.02 -16.14
N SER A 4 -0.77 2.10 -15.24
CA SER A 4 -0.48 0.68 -15.41
C SER A 4 -1.77 -0.10 -15.51
N MET A 5 -1.79 -1.13 -16.35
CA MET A 5 -2.91 -2.06 -16.42
C MET A 5 -2.44 -3.39 -15.84
N ILE A 6 -3.05 -3.78 -14.73
CA ILE A 6 -2.67 -5.00 -14.01
C ILE A 6 -3.90 -5.87 -13.76
N HIS A 7 -3.67 -7.17 -13.63
CA HIS A 7 -4.71 -8.14 -13.31
C HIS A 7 -4.75 -8.36 -11.80
N THR A 8 -5.57 -7.59 -11.08
CA THR A 8 -5.67 -7.65 -9.62
C THR A 8 -7.12 -7.44 -9.15
N TYR A 9 -7.35 -7.63 -7.86
CA TYR A 9 -8.64 -7.41 -7.22
C TYR A 9 -8.47 -6.50 -6.01
N PHE A 10 -9.18 -5.39 -6.00
CA PHE A 10 -9.25 -4.50 -4.84
C PHE A 10 -10.28 -5.06 -3.86
N CYS A 11 -9.79 -5.71 -2.82
CA CYS A 11 -10.68 -6.14 -1.75
C CYS A 11 -10.98 -4.96 -0.82
N ARG A 12 -12.27 -4.79 -0.50
CA ARG A 12 -12.75 -3.77 0.42
C ARG A 12 -12.66 -4.30 1.85
N LYS A 13 -11.92 -3.60 2.71
CA LYS A 13 -11.68 -3.97 4.12
C LYS A 13 -11.23 -5.43 4.26
N PRO A 14 -10.07 -5.79 3.69
CA PRO A 14 -9.56 -7.15 3.82
C PRO A 14 -9.31 -7.48 5.29
N GLY A 15 -9.75 -8.66 5.72
CA GLY A 15 -9.44 -9.21 7.05
C GLY A 15 -8.00 -9.72 7.17
N GLY A 16 -7.29 -9.85 6.05
CA GLY A 16 -5.90 -10.28 5.99
C GLY A 16 -5.44 -10.57 4.56
N LEU A 17 -4.20 -11.03 4.40
CA LEU A 17 -3.60 -11.31 3.10
C LEU A 17 -4.33 -12.42 2.30
N GLU A 18 -4.88 -13.43 2.96
CA GLU A 18 -5.53 -14.56 2.27
C GLU A 18 -6.72 -14.11 1.43
N ASP A 19 -7.45 -13.11 1.92
CA ASP A 19 -8.60 -12.49 1.26
C ASP A 19 -8.18 -11.75 -0.03
N LEU A 20 -6.94 -11.27 -0.10
CA LEU A 20 -6.35 -10.61 -1.28
C LEU A 20 -5.81 -11.60 -2.32
N ARG A 21 -5.50 -12.83 -1.92
CA ARG A 21 -4.94 -13.85 -2.82
C ARG A 21 -5.98 -14.52 -3.71
N GLU A 22 -7.28 -14.24 -3.51
CA GLU A 22 -8.35 -14.88 -4.28
C GLU A 22 -8.28 -14.52 -5.77
N ASP A 23 -7.69 -15.42 -6.55
CA ASP A 23 -7.40 -15.21 -7.98
C ASP A 23 -8.69 -15.12 -8.82
N ARG A 24 -9.76 -15.77 -8.37
CA ARG A 24 -11.05 -15.85 -9.08
C ARG A 24 -11.75 -14.50 -9.25
N ARG A 25 -11.42 -13.51 -8.42
CA ARG A 25 -12.00 -12.16 -8.48
C ARG A 25 -11.11 -11.14 -9.17
N LYS A 26 -9.90 -11.53 -9.57
CA LYS A 26 -8.98 -10.62 -10.23
C LYS A 26 -9.54 -10.24 -11.59
N GLN A 27 -9.37 -8.96 -11.90
CA GLN A 27 -9.83 -8.35 -13.13
C GLN A 27 -8.75 -7.40 -13.62
N GLU A 28 -8.83 -7.01 -14.89
CA GLU A 28 -7.96 -5.98 -15.43
C GLU A 28 -8.40 -4.62 -14.90
N VAL A 29 -7.55 -4.00 -14.09
CA VAL A 29 -7.79 -2.69 -13.48
C VAL A 29 -6.68 -1.74 -13.91
N ARG A 30 -7.07 -0.49 -14.18
CA ARG A 30 -6.13 0.60 -14.42
C ARG A 30 -5.77 1.21 -13.09
N VAL A 31 -4.48 1.17 -12.76
CA VAL A 31 -3.96 1.70 -11.51
C VAL A 31 -2.93 2.79 -11.80
N ASP A 32 -2.89 3.77 -10.92
CA ASP A 32 -1.95 4.88 -10.96
C ASP A 32 -1.25 4.96 -9.61
N VAL A 33 0.04 4.64 -9.61
CA VAL A 33 0.84 4.55 -8.39
C VAL A 33 1.42 5.92 -8.08
N LEU A 34 0.93 6.53 -7.01
CA LEU A 34 1.36 7.87 -6.62
C LEU A 34 2.69 7.89 -5.89
N LYS A 35 2.96 6.84 -5.12
CA LYS A 35 4.12 6.72 -4.23
C LYS A 35 4.38 5.25 -3.95
N VAL A 36 5.65 4.90 -3.81
CA VAL A 36 6.07 3.58 -3.35
C VAL A 36 6.55 3.70 -1.91
N ILE A 37 5.96 2.94 -1.01
CA ILE A 37 6.35 2.86 0.40
C ILE A 37 7.12 1.56 0.59
N GLN A 38 8.40 1.66 0.88
CA GLN A 38 9.26 0.51 1.12
C GLN A 38 9.36 0.27 2.64
N LEU A 39 8.84 -0.87 3.07
CA LEU A 39 8.88 -1.37 4.45
C LEU A 39 9.93 -2.46 4.61
N THR A 40 10.33 -2.72 5.86
CA THR A 40 11.09 -3.92 6.21
C THR A 40 10.21 -5.17 6.16
N ALA A 41 10.80 -6.36 6.02
CA ALA A 41 10.05 -7.62 5.95
C ALA A 41 9.12 -7.81 7.18
N THR A 42 9.62 -7.51 8.38
CA THR A 42 8.84 -7.61 9.64
C THR A 42 7.63 -6.67 9.63
N GLN A 43 7.82 -5.42 9.23
CA GLN A 43 6.74 -4.43 9.15
C GLN A 43 5.72 -4.80 8.08
N TYR A 44 6.19 -5.28 6.92
CA TYR A 44 5.31 -5.71 5.85
C TYR A 44 4.43 -6.88 6.29
N GLN A 45 4.99 -7.86 6.99
CA GLN A 45 4.22 -8.97 7.53
C GLN A 45 3.19 -8.50 8.59
N HIS A 46 3.58 -7.57 9.46
CA HIS A 46 2.64 -6.97 10.42
C HIS A 46 1.54 -6.16 9.73
N PHE A 47 1.88 -5.42 8.68
CA PHE A 47 0.93 -4.68 7.85
C PHE A 47 -0.07 -5.63 7.21
N LEU A 48 0.37 -6.79 6.71
CA LEU A 48 -0.51 -7.78 6.08
C LEU A 48 -1.53 -8.41 7.03
N THR A 49 -1.18 -8.56 8.31
CA THR A 49 -2.12 -9.04 9.34
C THR A 49 -3.03 -7.93 9.86
N HIS A 50 -2.60 -6.67 9.75
CA HIS A 50 -3.28 -5.49 10.28
C HIS A 50 -3.64 -4.48 9.18
N ILE A 51 -4.03 -4.94 7.98
CA ILE A 51 -4.32 -4.06 6.83
C ILE A 51 -5.45 -3.09 7.15
N SER A 52 -6.40 -3.53 7.97
CA SER A 52 -7.56 -2.73 8.39
C SER A 52 -7.26 -1.71 9.50
N GLU A 53 -6.04 -1.67 10.03
CA GLU A 53 -5.65 -0.71 11.07
C GLU A 53 -5.20 0.64 10.49
N ASP A 54 -5.18 1.63 11.37
CA ASP A 54 -4.76 2.99 11.08
C ASP A 54 -3.25 3.04 10.83
N MET A 55 -2.84 3.59 9.69
CA MET A 55 -1.43 3.58 9.29
C MET A 55 -0.89 4.99 9.14
N PRO A 56 0.13 5.36 9.92
CA PRO A 56 0.64 6.73 9.95
C PRO A 56 1.24 7.15 8.60
N PHE A 57 1.78 6.22 7.82
CA PHE A 57 2.33 6.50 6.49
C PHE A 57 1.26 6.78 5.42
N LEU A 58 0.00 6.38 5.66
CA LEU A 58 -1.11 6.70 4.77
C LEU A 58 -1.69 8.08 5.05
N ALA A 59 -1.55 8.60 6.28
CA ALA A 59 -2.17 9.85 6.70
C ALA A 59 -1.77 11.05 5.84
N SER A 60 -0.53 11.08 5.33
CA SER A 60 -0.03 12.14 4.46
C SER A 60 -0.57 12.07 3.03
N ASP A 61 -0.86 10.87 2.53
CA ASP A 61 -1.20 10.63 1.12
C ASP A 61 -2.68 10.20 0.92
N ARG A 62 -3.45 10.08 1.99
CA ARG A 62 -4.85 9.60 1.98
C ARG A 62 -5.80 10.39 1.08
N GLU A 63 -5.62 11.70 0.98
CA GLU A 63 -6.44 12.58 0.14
C GLU A 63 -6.04 12.50 -1.33
N ARG A 64 -4.86 11.95 -1.61
CA ARG A 64 -4.34 11.79 -2.97
C ARG A 64 -4.80 10.47 -3.59
N THR A 65 -5.15 9.46 -2.78
CA THR A 65 -5.69 8.18 -3.24
C THR A 65 -7.20 8.24 -3.44
N TYR A 66 -7.67 7.99 -4.66
CA TYR A 66 -9.10 7.95 -5.01
C TYR A 66 -9.31 7.23 -6.35
N CYS A 67 -10.55 6.86 -6.66
CA CYS A 67 -10.93 6.41 -8.01
C CYS A 67 -11.29 7.62 -8.88
N ASP A 68 -10.59 7.79 -9.99
CA ASP A 68 -10.92 8.80 -10.99
C ASP A 68 -12.21 8.44 -11.74
N LEU A 69 -12.92 9.44 -12.27
CA LEU A 69 -14.12 9.27 -13.11
C LEU A 69 -13.87 8.41 -14.37
N ASN A 70 -12.60 8.27 -14.78
CA ASN A 70 -12.19 7.43 -15.89
C ASN A 70 -11.99 5.94 -15.52
N GLY A 71 -12.32 5.54 -14.29
CA GLY A 71 -12.09 4.20 -13.76
C GLY A 71 -10.61 3.88 -13.58
N VAL A 72 -9.83 4.87 -13.11
CA VAL A 72 -8.42 4.70 -12.78
C VAL A 72 -8.27 4.81 -11.28
N GLU A 73 -7.73 3.76 -10.67
CA GLU A 73 -7.56 3.66 -9.23
C GLU A 73 -6.22 4.27 -8.84
N ARG A 74 -6.24 5.44 -8.19
CA ARG A 74 -5.03 6.01 -7.60
C ARG A 74 -4.75 5.39 -6.24
N CYS A 75 -3.58 4.76 -6.15
CA CYS A 75 -3.18 4.00 -4.98
C CYS A 75 -1.69 4.18 -4.66
N LEU A 76 -1.32 3.74 -3.47
CA LEU A 76 0.05 3.71 -2.98
C LEU A 76 0.54 2.27 -3.05
N LEU A 77 1.78 2.05 -3.49
CA LEU A 77 2.38 0.73 -3.53
C LEU A 77 3.22 0.48 -2.28
N VAL A 78 2.77 -0.41 -1.41
CA VAL A 78 3.53 -0.87 -0.26
C VAL A 78 4.34 -2.10 -0.68
N THR A 79 5.67 -2.03 -0.59
CA THR A 79 6.59 -3.11 -0.98
C THR A 79 7.68 -3.30 0.08
N THR A 80 8.50 -4.33 -0.07
CA THR A 80 9.69 -4.54 0.76
C THR A 80 10.88 -4.93 -0.11
N ASP A 81 12.11 -4.75 0.38
CA ASP A 81 13.33 -5.14 -0.34
C ASP A 81 13.39 -6.66 -0.59
N SER A 82 12.73 -7.43 0.27
CA SER A 82 12.76 -8.88 0.26
C SER A 82 11.81 -9.50 -0.78
N ILE A 83 10.89 -8.71 -1.36
CA ILE A 83 9.90 -9.20 -2.35
C ILE A 83 9.89 -8.35 -3.62
N GLN A 84 9.63 -9.00 -4.75
CA GLN A 84 9.40 -8.30 -6.03
C GLN A 84 7.97 -7.76 -6.15
N GLY A 85 7.03 -8.27 -5.37
CA GLY A 85 5.65 -7.80 -5.33
C GLY A 85 5.40 -6.62 -4.38
N GLY A 86 4.13 -6.46 -4.02
CA GLY A 86 3.67 -5.49 -3.04
C GLY A 86 2.16 -5.51 -2.88
N ILE A 87 1.65 -4.67 -1.99
CA ILE A 87 0.22 -4.41 -1.83
C ILE A 87 -0.08 -3.00 -2.31
N LEU A 88 -1.04 -2.86 -3.21
CA LEU A 88 -1.63 -1.57 -3.54
C LEU A 88 -2.65 -1.21 -2.49
N VAL A 89 -2.59 0.04 -2.01
CA VAL A 89 -3.46 0.56 -0.96
C VAL A 89 -4.17 1.80 -1.48
N ASN A 90 -5.49 1.81 -1.33
CA ASN A 90 -6.32 2.99 -1.58
C ASN A 90 -7.10 3.35 -0.31
N CYS A 91 -6.87 4.56 0.18
CA CYS A 91 -7.45 5.05 1.42
C CYS A 91 -8.78 5.79 1.19
N GLU A 92 -8.99 6.38 0.01
CA GLU A 92 -10.17 7.20 -0.30
C GLU A 92 -10.44 8.26 0.80
N GLY A 93 -9.39 8.91 1.32
CA GLY A 93 -9.48 9.91 2.40
C GLY A 93 -9.47 9.37 3.84
N TYR A 94 -9.46 8.05 4.04
CA TYR A 94 -9.36 7.44 5.38
C TYR A 94 -7.91 7.30 5.85
N HIS A 95 -7.74 7.03 7.14
CA HIS A 95 -6.43 6.79 7.74
C HIS A 95 -5.97 5.31 7.67
N TYR A 96 -6.77 4.45 7.06
CA TYR A 96 -6.49 3.02 6.88
C TYR A 96 -6.69 2.60 5.41
N ALA A 97 -6.20 1.41 5.06
CA ALA A 97 -6.36 0.83 3.72
C ALA A 97 -7.80 0.34 3.50
N ARG A 98 -8.68 1.23 3.01
CA ARG A 98 -10.08 0.89 2.72
C ARG A 98 -10.20 -0.15 1.62
N TYR A 99 -9.34 -0.03 0.60
CA TYR A 99 -9.16 -1.06 -0.42
C TYR A 99 -7.70 -1.45 -0.48
N ALA A 100 -7.45 -2.76 -0.61
CA ALA A 100 -6.11 -3.27 -0.85
C ALA A 100 -6.11 -4.31 -1.97
N ALA A 101 -4.99 -4.44 -2.67
CA ALA A 101 -4.83 -5.42 -3.73
C ALA A 101 -3.40 -5.99 -3.73
N GLU A 102 -3.25 -7.31 -3.81
CA GLU A 102 -1.92 -7.92 -3.93
C GLU A 102 -1.41 -7.80 -5.38
N VAL A 103 -0.15 -7.39 -5.51
CA VAL A 103 0.60 -7.36 -6.76
C VAL A 103 1.78 -8.32 -6.62
N LYS A 104 1.84 -9.34 -7.47
CA LYS A 104 2.94 -10.32 -7.46
C LYS A 104 4.25 -9.73 -7.97
N ASP A 105 4.15 -8.81 -8.92
CA ASP A 105 5.30 -8.25 -9.62
C ASP A 105 5.14 -6.74 -9.81
N LYS A 106 6.07 -5.97 -9.24
CA LYS A 106 6.08 -4.51 -9.36
C LYS A 106 6.58 -4.01 -10.72
N SER A 107 7.23 -4.85 -11.53
CA SER A 107 7.64 -4.50 -12.91
C SER A 107 6.45 -4.39 -13.87
N SER A 108 5.31 -4.99 -13.51
CA SER A 108 4.02 -4.79 -14.17
C SER A 108 3.44 -3.39 -13.96
N LEU A 109 4.02 -2.61 -13.04
CA LEU A 109 3.64 -1.24 -12.75
C LEU A 109 4.65 -0.27 -13.38
N ASP A 110 4.13 0.77 -14.03
CA ASP A 110 4.87 1.94 -14.43
C ASP A 110 5.21 2.74 -13.17
N LEU A 111 6.44 2.56 -12.68
CA LEU A 111 6.98 3.28 -11.53
C LEU A 111 7.94 4.42 -11.95
N ALA A 112 7.94 4.75 -13.25
CA ALA A 112 8.81 5.78 -13.82
C ALA A 112 8.49 7.16 -13.19
N GLY A 113 9.41 7.67 -12.37
CA GLY A 113 9.26 8.96 -11.69
C GLY A 113 8.40 8.94 -10.43
N VAL A 114 8.01 7.76 -9.93
CA VAL A 114 7.26 7.63 -8.68
C VAL A 114 8.21 7.78 -7.48
N PRO A 115 7.93 8.68 -6.52
CA PRO A 115 8.75 8.82 -5.32
C PRO A 115 8.70 7.55 -4.46
N VAL A 116 9.87 7.05 -4.07
CA VAL A 116 10.02 5.92 -3.15
C VAL A 116 10.35 6.45 -1.76
N GLU A 117 9.50 6.16 -0.79
CA GLU A 117 9.69 6.51 0.61
C GLU A 117 9.97 5.25 1.43
N ARG A 118 11.08 5.26 2.17
CA ARG A 118 11.41 4.19 3.11
C ARG A 118 10.83 4.54 4.46
N PHE A 119 9.83 3.79 4.88
CA PHE A 119 9.30 3.94 6.23
C PHE A 119 10.20 3.16 7.18
N ALA A 120 11.25 3.82 7.67
CA ALA A 120 11.95 3.36 8.85
C ALA A 120 11.05 3.73 10.04
N GLU A 121 10.67 2.74 10.86
CA GLU A 121 10.16 3.06 12.18
C GLU A 121 11.18 3.99 12.82
N GLN A 122 10.79 5.24 13.08
CA GLN A 122 11.62 6.04 13.93
C GLN A 122 11.74 5.25 15.23
N PRO A 123 12.96 4.95 15.71
CA PRO A 123 13.08 4.39 17.04
C PRO A 123 12.31 5.35 17.92
N LYS A 124 11.25 4.86 18.59
CA LYS A 124 10.58 5.62 19.63
C LYS A 124 11.71 6.10 20.52
N ARG A 125 12.09 7.39 20.42
CA ARG A 125 12.87 8.04 21.44
C ARG A 125 11.93 8.01 22.63
N SER A 126 11.99 6.96 23.44
CA SER A 126 11.54 7.07 24.80
C SER A 126 12.35 8.23 25.35
N CYS A 127 11.64 9.31 25.64
CA CYS A 127 12.14 10.40 26.40
C CYS A 127 12.80 9.79 27.63
N ARG A 128 14.09 10.09 27.83
CA ARG A 128 14.74 9.90 29.11
C ARG A 128 13.88 10.64 30.14
N GLN A 129 13.20 9.88 30.99
CA GLN A 129 13.09 10.29 32.38
C GLN A 129 14.15 9.50 33.13
N GLN A 130 15.36 10.04 33.02
CA GLN A 130 16.28 10.19 34.15
C GLN A 130 15.46 10.96 35.21
N GLU A 131 15.32 10.57 36.47
CA GLU A 131 16.34 10.66 37.52
C GLU A 131 15.79 10.08 38.84
N ARG A 132 16.68 9.35 39.55
CA ARG A 132 16.72 9.01 40.99
C ARG A 132 15.85 7.87 41.54
#